data_AF-A0A2P7S4N5-F1
#
_entry.id   AF-A0A2P7S4N5-F1
#
_cell.length_a   1.000
_cell.length_b   1.000
_cell.length_c   1.000
_cell.angle_alpha   90.00
_cell.angle_beta   90.00
_cell.angle_gamma   90.00
#
_symmetry.space_group_name_H-M   'P 1'
#
loop_
_entity.id
_entity.type
_entity.pdbx_description
1 polymer ?
#
loop_
_entity_poly.entity_id
_entity_poly.type
_entity_poly.pdbx_seq_one_letter_code
_entity_poly.pdbx_strand_id
1 'polypeptide(L)'
;MRDQHAGMIVDPQVQALCDEFSVRIISKSAYPEPGETRAVATIGRLIRNHGEEHARLVLTVLMDCKGNHALIDEMALKAVSTMVLACHDMIEEDASAFLDLFDKIPFGALMMLANELRGIVHQGHALAGMLYLMSRRSATLTSREASRGMQTAARVSEAAKGREMPYRRRLREEEKIALGRELIEVKASLPHGHFGPWLKKQGVPISSAHQAMRLAKAA
;
A
#
# COMPACT_ATOMS: atom_id res chain seq x y z
N MET A 1 37.46 -4.50 -20.46
CA MET A 1 36.43 -4.23 -21.48
C MET A 1 36.13 -5.51 -22.23
N ARG A 2 34.96 -6.12 -22.00
CA ARG A 2 34.39 -7.14 -22.88
C ARG A 2 32.99 -6.68 -23.23
N ASP A 3 32.83 -6.20 -24.45
CA ASP A 3 31.53 -5.99 -25.08
C ASP A 3 30.74 -7.29 -25.04
N GLN A 4 29.72 -7.35 -24.18
CA GLN A 4 28.71 -8.42 -24.16
C GLN A 4 27.39 -7.94 -24.82
N HIS A 5 27.46 -6.92 -25.70
CA HIS A 5 26.28 -6.38 -26.40
C HIS A 5 25.98 -7.09 -27.73
N ALA A 6 26.77 -8.10 -28.11
CA ALA A 6 26.57 -8.83 -29.35
C ALA A 6 25.39 -9.82 -29.26
N GLY A 7 24.19 -9.36 -29.62
CA GLY A 7 23.08 -10.23 -30.04
C GLY A 7 21.72 -10.02 -29.38
N MET A 8 21.57 -9.06 -28.48
CA MET A 8 20.28 -8.80 -27.84
C MET A 8 19.56 -7.67 -28.58
N ILE A 9 18.54 -8.02 -29.38
CA ILE A 9 17.65 -7.02 -29.97
C ILE A 9 16.80 -6.45 -28.83
N VAL A 10 17.22 -5.31 -28.31
CA VAL A 10 16.50 -4.55 -27.28
C VAL A 10 15.65 -3.50 -27.99
N ASP A 11 14.40 -3.37 -27.54
CA ASP A 11 13.50 -2.32 -27.99
C ASP A 11 14.14 -0.94 -27.72
N PRO A 12 14.27 -0.06 -28.73
CA PRO A 12 14.89 1.26 -28.55
C PRO A 12 14.29 2.08 -27.40
N GLN A 13 12.98 1.94 -27.14
CA GLN A 13 12.32 2.65 -26.03
C GLN A 13 12.77 2.12 -24.67
N VAL A 14 12.98 0.81 -24.55
CA VAL A 14 13.49 0.19 -23.33
C VAL A 14 14.96 0.58 -23.12
N GLN A 15 15.75 0.61 -24.18
CA GLN A 15 17.15 1.05 -24.10
C GLN A 15 17.25 2.50 -23.64
N ALA A 16 16.52 3.42 -24.30
CA ALA A 16 16.52 4.83 -23.95
C ALA A 16 16.10 5.08 -22.49
N LEU A 17 15.05 4.38 -22.04
CA LEU A 17 14.59 4.48 -20.65
C LEU A 17 15.62 3.92 -19.66
N CYS A 18 16.28 2.80 -19.97
CA CYS A 18 17.35 2.29 -19.11
C CYS A 18 18.57 3.24 -19.06
N ASP A 19 18.93 3.84 -20.19
CA ASP A 19 20.03 4.80 -20.28
C ASP A 19 19.75 6.06 -19.45
N GLU A 20 18.50 6.53 -19.43
CA GLU A 20 18.04 7.67 -18.59
C GLU A 20 18.41 7.49 -17.11
N PHE A 21 18.25 6.27 -16.58
CA PHE A 21 18.53 5.93 -15.18
C PHE A 21 19.92 5.31 -14.97
N SER A 22 20.80 5.33 -15.97
CA SER A 22 22.11 4.65 -15.93
C SER A 22 22.01 3.16 -15.58
N VAL A 23 20.92 2.50 -16.00
CA VAL A 23 20.67 1.07 -15.75
C VAL A 23 21.32 0.24 -16.85
N ARG A 24 22.31 -0.58 -16.49
CA ARG A 24 23.00 -1.44 -17.45
C ARG A 24 22.16 -2.68 -17.77
N ILE A 25 21.81 -2.84 -19.05
CA ILE A 25 21.17 -4.06 -19.53
C ILE A 25 22.21 -5.18 -19.67
N ILE A 26 21.97 -6.30 -19.00
CA ILE A 26 22.83 -7.49 -19.03
C ILE A 26 22.14 -8.67 -19.70
N SER A 27 22.93 -9.68 -20.07
CA SER A 27 22.40 -10.90 -20.68
C SER A 27 21.46 -11.66 -19.74
N LYS A 28 20.51 -12.40 -20.32
CA LYS A 28 19.53 -13.22 -19.57
C LYS A 28 20.19 -14.22 -18.61
N SER A 29 21.35 -14.75 -18.98
CA SER A 29 22.12 -15.74 -18.21
C SER A 29 22.94 -15.13 -17.07
N ALA A 30 23.22 -13.84 -17.11
CA ALA A 30 23.96 -13.17 -16.05
C ALA A 30 23.08 -12.88 -14.82
N TYR A 31 23.71 -12.87 -13.65
CA TYR A 31 23.09 -12.41 -12.42
C TYR A 31 23.20 -10.88 -12.35
N PRO A 32 22.10 -10.15 -12.16
CA PRO A 32 22.14 -8.70 -12.07
C PRO A 32 22.75 -8.24 -10.75
N GLU A 33 23.60 -7.22 -10.83
CA GLU A 33 24.05 -6.42 -9.69
C GLU A 33 23.18 -5.14 -9.54
N PRO A 34 23.32 -4.37 -8.46
CA PRO A 34 22.66 -3.07 -8.33
C PRO A 34 22.97 -2.15 -9.53
N GLY A 35 21.95 -1.49 -10.06
CA GLY A 35 22.07 -0.68 -11.29
C GLY A 35 22.06 -1.51 -12.58
N GLU A 36 21.78 -2.81 -12.51
CA GLU A 36 21.68 -3.68 -13.69
C GLU A 36 20.30 -4.31 -13.82
N THR A 37 19.93 -4.63 -15.05
CA THR A 37 18.72 -5.39 -15.31
C THR A 37 18.90 -6.39 -16.44
N ARG A 38 18.26 -7.55 -16.29
CA ARG A 38 17.98 -8.49 -17.38
C ARG A 38 16.49 -8.52 -17.74
N ALA A 39 15.67 -7.74 -17.04
CA ALA A 39 14.22 -7.77 -17.12
C ALA A 39 13.65 -6.90 -18.27
N VAL A 40 14.37 -6.82 -19.38
CA VAL A 40 14.05 -6.00 -20.58
C VAL A 40 12.63 -6.25 -21.07
N ALA A 41 12.22 -7.51 -21.15
CA ALA A 41 10.87 -7.89 -21.60
C ALA A 41 9.77 -7.38 -20.65
N THR A 42 10.07 -7.25 -19.36
CA THR A 42 9.12 -6.72 -18.37
C THR A 42 8.99 -5.21 -18.51
N ILE A 43 10.10 -4.48 -18.67
CA ILE A 43 10.08 -3.03 -18.93
C ILE A 43 9.30 -2.75 -20.21
N GLY A 44 9.56 -3.46 -21.30
CA GLY A 44 8.81 -3.30 -22.55
C GLY A 44 7.31 -3.61 -22.40
N ARG A 45 6.92 -4.55 -21.53
CA ARG A 45 5.50 -4.78 -21.21
C ARG A 45 4.89 -3.62 -20.42
N LEU A 46 5.62 -3.02 -19.48
CA LEU A 46 5.13 -1.85 -18.75
C LEU A 46 4.85 -0.69 -19.69
N ILE A 47 5.80 -0.37 -20.58
CA ILE A 47 5.64 0.69 -21.59
C ILE A 47 4.43 0.42 -22.47
N ARG A 48 4.28 -0.79 -23.03
CA ARG A 48 3.15 -1.11 -23.91
C ARG A 48 1.79 -1.07 -23.22
N ASN A 49 1.72 -1.47 -21.95
CA ASN A 49 0.44 -1.60 -21.25
C ASN A 49 0.00 -0.29 -20.57
N HIS A 50 0.95 0.53 -20.11
CA HIS A 50 0.68 1.67 -19.25
C HIS A 50 1.33 2.99 -19.72
N GLY A 51 2.13 2.94 -20.78
CA GLY A 51 2.85 4.09 -21.31
C GLY A 51 4.25 4.27 -20.71
N GLU A 52 5.04 5.11 -21.36
CA GLU A 52 6.44 5.38 -20.99
C GLU A 52 6.56 6.11 -19.64
N GLU A 53 5.70 7.10 -19.39
CA GLU A 53 5.67 7.84 -18.11
C GLU A 53 5.46 6.92 -16.89
N HIS A 54 4.58 5.92 -17.03
CA HIS A 54 4.37 4.91 -15.99
C HIS A 54 5.63 4.10 -15.74
N ALA A 55 6.30 3.65 -16.81
CA ALA A 55 7.54 2.89 -16.70
C ALA A 55 8.68 3.72 -16.09
N ARG A 56 8.76 5.02 -16.44
CA ARG A 56 9.70 5.98 -15.85
C ARG A 56 9.50 6.11 -14.35
N LEU A 57 8.27 6.35 -13.88
CA LEU A 57 7.98 6.44 -12.45
C LEU A 57 8.32 5.15 -11.69
N VAL A 58 8.05 3.98 -12.29
CA VAL A 58 8.45 2.69 -11.70
C VAL A 58 9.96 2.60 -11.51
N LEU A 59 10.76 3.06 -12.49
CA LEU A 59 12.21 3.06 -12.37
C LEU A 59 12.71 4.11 -11.37
N THR A 60 12.10 5.30 -11.31
CA THR A 60 12.38 6.31 -10.28
C THR A 60 12.27 5.72 -8.88
N VAL A 61 11.19 4.98 -8.58
CA VAL A 61 10.99 4.35 -7.27
C VAL A 61 12.05 3.29 -6.96
N LEU A 62 12.49 2.53 -7.97
CA LEU A 62 13.48 1.48 -7.78
C LEU A 62 14.90 2.03 -7.63
N MET A 63 15.21 3.16 -8.28
CA MET A 63 16.55 3.73 -8.32
C MET A 63 16.80 4.76 -7.21
N ASP A 64 15.82 5.61 -6.94
CA ASP A 64 16.02 6.79 -6.08
C ASP A 64 15.62 6.56 -4.63
N CYS A 65 14.75 5.57 -4.34
CA CYS A 65 14.30 5.34 -2.98
C CYS A 65 15.36 4.65 -2.11
N LYS A 66 15.60 5.20 -0.92
CA LYS A 66 16.61 4.74 0.03
C LYS A 66 16.31 3.33 0.52
N GLY A 67 17.34 2.47 0.51
CA GLY A 67 17.18 1.07 0.92
C GLY A 67 16.59 0.15 -0.16
N ASN A 68 16.26 0.69 -1.35
CA ASN A 68 15.80 -0.06 -2.51
C ASN A 68 16.92 -0.39 -3.50
N HIS A 69 18.16 -0.64 -3.04
CA HIS A 69 19.19 -1.30 -3.86
C HIS A 69 18.82 -2.75 -4.25
N ALA A 70 17.53 -3.06 -4.26
CA ALA A 70 16.94 -4.23 -4.86
C ALA A 70 17.33 -4.30 -6.33
N LEU A 71 17.60 -5.52 -6.77
CA LEU A 71 17.85 -5.82 -8.16
C LEU A 71 16.64 -5.40 -8.99
N ILE A 72 16.87 -4.70 -10.11
CA ILE A 72 15.82 -4.35 -11.07
C ILE A 72 15.45 -5.62 -11.83
N ASP A 73 14.65 -6.45 -11.18
CA ASP A 73 14.19 -7.73 -11.70
C ASP A 73 12.69 -7.70 -12.03
N GLU A 74 12.22 -8.79 -12.63
CA GLU A 74 10.82 -8.91 -13.03
C GLU A 74 9.85 -8.81 -11.84
N MET A 75 10.27 -9.26 -10.65
CA MET A 75 9.44 -9.27 -9.45
C MET A 75 9.29 -7.86 -8.89
N ALA A 76 10.39 -7.13 -8.74
CA ALA A 76 10.40 -5.74 -8.27
C ALA A 76 9.61 -4.84 -9.22
N LEU A 77 9.86 -4.93 -10.53
CA LEU A 77 9.16 -4.14 -11.56
C LEU A 77 7.64 -4.35 -11.52
N LYS A 78 7.18 -5.60 -11.44
CA LYS A 78 5.74 -5.90 -11.38
C LYS A 78 5.10 -5.40 -10.08
N ALA A 79 5.78 -5.57 -8.95
CA ALA A 79 5.25 -5.16 -7.66
C ALA A 79 5.13 -3.64 -7.55
N VAL A 80 6.18 -2.90 -7.95
CA VAL A 80 6.16 -1.43 -7.96
C VAL A 80 5.14 -0.90 -8.97
N SER A 81 5.05 -1.49 -10.17
CA SER A 81 3.99 -1.13 -11.14
C SER A 81 2.59 -1.29 -10.54
N THR A 82 2.35 -2.38 -9.81
CA THR A 82 1.07 -2.60 -9.11
C THR A 82 0.80 -1.51 -8.07
N MET A 83 1.83 -1.08 -7.34
CA MET A 83 1.71 0.00 -6.35
C MET A 83 1.42 1.35 -7.00
N VAL A 84 2.10 1.69 -8.10
CA VAL A 84 1.83 2.92 -8.87
C VAL A 84 0.37 2.96 -9.35
N LEU A 85 -0.14 1.85 -9.89
CA LEU A 85 -1.54 1.74 -10.32
C LEU A 85 -2.51 1.84 -9.13
N ALA A 86 -2.19 1.20 -8.00
CA ALA A 86 -3.06 1.17 -6.81
C ALA A 86 -3.07 2.50 -6.05
N CYS A 87 -2.02 3.30 -6.19
CA CYS A 87 -1.81 4.57 -5.49
C CYS A 87 -1.82 5.78 -6.43
N HIS A 88 -2.39 5.66 -7.63
CA HIS A 88 -2.42 6.72 -8.65
C HIS A 88 -2.98 8.05 -8.10
N ASP A 89 -4.11 8.02 -7.38
CA ASP A 89 -4.73 9.21 -6.77
C ASP A 89 -3.75 9.95 -5.83
N MET A 90 -2.90 9.22 -5.11
CA MET A 90 -1.89 9.83 -4.23
C MET A 90 -0.74 10.44 -5.02
N ILE A 91 -0.34 9.80 -6.11
CA ILE A 91 0.75 10.28 -6.98
C ILE A 91 0.34 11.57 -7.69
N GLU A 92 -0.89 11.66 -8.17
CA GLU A 92 -1.42 12.88 -8.80
C GLU A 92 -1.49 14.07 -7.83
N GLU A 93 -1.76 13.80 -6.55
CA GLU A 93 -1.84 14.84 -5.52
C GLU A 93 -0.48 15.24 -4.97
N ASP A 94 0.36 14.25 -4.66
CA ASP A 94 1.69 14.44 -4.10
C ASP A 94 2.57 13.21 -4.42
N ALA A 95 3.26 13.28 -5.56
CA ALA A 95 4.25 12.28 -5.95
C ALA A 95 5.39 12.12 -4.92
N SER A 96 5.75 13.19 -4.20
CA SER A 96 6.82 13.13 -3.19
C SER A 96 6.40 12.28 -2.00
N ALA A 97 5.14 12.35 -1.58
CA ALA A 97 4.59 11.49 -0.53
C ALA A 97 4.66 10.00 -0.90
N PHE A 98 4.51 9.65 -2.19
CA PHE A 98 4.68 8.29 -2.67
C PHE A 98 6.14 7.82 -2.59
N LEU A 99 7.11 8.67 -2.93
CA LEU A 99 8.54 8.33 -2.81
C LEU A 99 8.96 8.21 -1.33
N ASP A 100 8.53 9.15 -0.48
CA ASP A 100 8.76 9.13 0.98
C ASP A 100 8.18 7.89 1.66
N LEU A 101 7.09 7.35 1.11
CA LEU A 101 6.49 6.11 1.55
C LEU A 101 7.43 4.94 1.26
N PHE A 102 7.98 4.86 0.04
CA PHE A 102 8.91 3.80 -0.35
C PHE A 102 10.24 3.87 0.42
N ASP A 103 10.73 5.06 0.73
CA ASP A 103 11.91 5.26 1.60
C ASP A 103 11.76 4.66 3.01
N LYS A 104 10.53 4.51 3.50
CA LYS A 104 10.23 3.95 4.83
C LYS A 104 9.97 2.45 4.81
N ILE A 105 9.73 1.87 3.63
CA ILE A 105 9.38 0.47 3.50
C ILE A 105 10.67 -0.36 3.42
N PRO A 106 10.81 -1.44 4.18
CA PRO A 106 11.98 -2.32 4.10
C PRO A 106 11.90 -3.24 2.87
N PHE A 107 11.98 -2.67 1.66
CA PHE A 107 11.68 -3.35 0.40
C PHE A 107 12.52 -4.61 0.18
N GLY A 108 13.84 -4.54 0.41
CA GLY A 108 14.73 -5.69 0.29
C GLY A 108 14.35 -6.86 1.19
N ALA A 109 13.96 -6.59 2.45
CA ALA A 109 13.49 -7.62 3.37
C ALA A 109 12.17 -8.25 2.90
N LEU A 110 11.25 -7.44 2.38
CA LEU A 110 9.99 -7.94 1.82
C LEU A 110 10.21 -8.77 0.55
N MET A 111 11.19 -8.43 -0.28
CA MET A 111 11.58 -9.25 -1.41
C MET A 111 12.13 -10.61 -0.97
N MET A 112 12.97 -10.64 0.07
CA MET A 112 13.47 -11.89 0.64
C MET A 112 12.32 -12.77 1.15
N LEU A 113 11.39 -12.20 1.92
CA LEU A 113 10.22 -12.92 2.43
C LEU A 113 9.31 -13.44 1.31
N ALA A 114 9.07 -12.63 0.28
CA ALA A 114 8.31 -13.10 -0.86
C ALA A 114 9.04 -14.27 -1.55
N ASN A 115 10.37 -14.19 -1.70
CA ASN A 115 11.18 -15.25 -2.30
C ASN A 115 11.11 -16.59 -1.56
N GLU A 116 10.84 -16.63 -0.25
CA GLU A 116 10.60 -17.87 0.50
C GLU A 116 9.39 -18.65 -0.01
N LEU A 117 8.41 -17.97 -0.63
CA LEU A 117 7.20 -18.59 -1.19
C LEU A 117 7.38 -19.12 -2.62
N ARG A 118 8.62 -19.25 -3.09
CA ARG A 118 8.92 -19.59 -4.50
C ARG A 118 8.44 -20.99 -4.83
N GLY A 119 7.73 -21.10 -5.95
CA GLY A 119 7.11 -22.36 -6.39
C GLY A 119 5.74 -22.63 -5.78
N ILE A 120 5.30 -21.80 -4.82
CA ILE A 120 3.97 -21.89 -4.20
C ILE A 120 3.06 -20.76 -4.72
N VAL A 121 3.57 -19.53 -4.75
CA VAL A 121 2.81 -18.36 -5.23
C VAL A 121 3.61 -17.55 -6.25
N HIS A 122 2.91 -16.67 -6.97
CA HIS A 122 3.57 -15.71 -7.87
C HIS A 122 4.19 -14.56 -7.05
N GLN A 123 5.52 -14.46 -7.09
CA GLN A 123 6.29 -13.59 -6.19
C GLN A 123 6.02 -12.10 -6.35
N GLY A 124 5.75 -11.65 -7.58
CA GLY A 124 5.35 -10.26 -7.81
C GLY A 124 4.04 -9.92 -7.10
N HIS A 125 3.10 -10.87 -7.00
CA HIS A 125 1.81 -10.63 -6.32
C HIS A 125 1.97 -10.67 -4.80
N ALA A 126 2.80 -11.60 -4.29
CA ALA A 126 3.10 -11.66 -2.86
C ALA A 126 3.80 -10.37 -2.38
N LEU A 127 4.81 -9.91 -3.12
CA LEU A 127 5.51 -8.66 -2.82
C LEU A 127 4.57 -7.46 -2.90
N ALA A 128 3.77 -7.34 -3.97
CA ALA A 128 2.78 -6.27 -4.11
C ALA A 128 1.80 -6.23 -2.93
N GLY A 129 1.27 -7.39 -2.50
CA GLY A 129 0.37 -7.47 -1.35
C GLY A 129 1.02 -7.01 -0.04
N MET A 130 2.27 -7.39 0.20
CA MET A 130 3.01 -6.95 1.39
C MET A 130 3.35 -5.46 1.35
N LEU A 131 3.79 -4.93 0.20
CA LEU A 131 4.03 -3.51 0.01
C LEU A 131 2.76 -2.70 0.26
N TYR A 132 1.63 -3.16 -0.28
CA TYR A 132 0.34 -2.53 -0.06
C TYR A 132 -0.09 -2.59 1.41
N LEU A 133 0.11 -3.71 2.10
CA LEU A 133 -0.19 -3.80 3.54
C LEU A 133 0.69 -2.85 4.37
N MET A 134 1.99 -2.83 4.09
CA MET A 134 2.95 -1.98 4.80
C MET A 134 2.64 -0.50 4.58
N SER A 135 2.29 -0.15 3.34
CA SER A 135 1.92 1.22 3.02
C SER A 135 0.69 1.65 3.81
N ARG A 136 -0.34 0.79 3.90
CA ARG A 136 -1.57 1.07 4.67
C ARG A 136 -1.33 1.17 6.19
N ARG A 137 -0.29 0.54 6.71
CA ARG A 137 0.09 0.62 8.14
C ARG A 137 0.92 1.85 8.46
N SER A 138 1.72 2.33 7.51
CA SER A 138 2.44 3.59 7.64
C SER A 138 1.43 4.73 7.65
N ALA A 139 1.36 5.50 8.73
CA ALA A 139 0.33 6.52 8.98
C ALA A 139 0.22 7.62 7.90
N THR A 140 1.15 7.64 6.95
CA THR A 140 1.18 8.50 5.75
C THR A 140 0.00 8.25 4.81
N LEU A 141 -0.57 7.04 4.78
CA LEU A 141 -1.73 6.70 3.92
C LEU A 141 -3.10 6.91 4.58
N THR A 142 -3.19 7.76 5.60
CA THR A 142 -4.43 7.96 6.37
C THR A 142 -5.56 8.66 5.61
N SER A 143 -5.34 9.19 4.39
CA SER A 143 -6.31 10.09 3.75
C SER A 143 -6.82 9.67 2.36
N ARG A 144 -6.02 9.08 1.46
CA ARG A 144 -6.45 8.81 0.06
C ARG A 144 -5.91 7.49 -0.50
N GLU A 145 -6.27 6.43 0.21
CA GLU A 145 -7.12 5.34 -0.27
C GLU A 145 -7.12 5.01 -1.80
N ALA A 146 -6.91 3.71 -2.17
CA ALA A 146 -7.22 3.15 -3.51
C ALA A 146 -8.53 3.70 -4.06
N SER A 147 -8.64 3.95 -5.38
CA SER A 147 -9.78 4.64 -5.99
C SER A 147 -11.11 4.32 -5.30
N ARG A 148 -11.86 5.36 -4.91
CA ARG A 148 -13.12 5.24 -4.13
C ARG A 148 -14.03 4.13 -4.61
N GLY A 149 -14.07 3.87 -5.93
CA GLY A 149 -14.82 2.77 -6.53
C GLY A 149 -14.35 1.37 -6.08
N MET A 150 -13.05 1.09 -6.08
CA MET A 150 -12.49 -0.21 -5.67
C MET A 150 -12.76 -0.51 -4.20
N GLN A 151 -12.69 0.50 -3.35
CA GLN A 151 -12.98 0.33 -1.93
C GLN A 151 -14.44 0.11 -1.64
N THR A 152 -15.30 0.81 -2.37
CA THR A 152 -16.74 0.59 -2.29
C THR A 152 -17.06 -0.83 -2.73
N ALA A 153 -16.49 -1.30 -3.84
CA ALA A 153 -16.67 -2.68 -4.31
C ALA A 153 -16.16 -3.72 -3.32
N ALA A 154 -14.96 -3.54 -2.75
CA ALA A 154 -14.42 -4.42 -1.72
C ALA A 154 -15.30 -4.43 -0.46
N ARG A 155 -15.77 -3.26 -0.01
CA ARG A 155 -16.67 -3.14 1.14
C ARG A 155 -18.00 -3.83 0.90
N VAL A 156 -18.62 -3.61 -0.25
CA VAL A 156 -19.88 -4.26 -0.64
C VAL A 156 -19.68 -5.77 -0.68
N SER A 157 -18.56 -6.25 -1.25
CA SER A 157 -18.21 -7.67 -1.28
C SER A 157 -18.03 -8.26 0.12
N GLU A 158 -17.30 -7.59 1.02
CA GLU A 158 -17.07 -8.09 2.38
C GLU A 158 -18.31 -7.98 3.27
N ALA A 159 -19.12 -6.91 3.12
CA ALA A 159 -20.41 -6.78 3.79
C ALA A 159 -21.40 -7.87 3.34
N ALA A 160 -21.45 -8.20 2.04
CA ALA A 160 -22.22 -9.32 1.53
C ALA A 160 -21.78 -10.68 2.11
N LYS A 161 -20.51 -10.81 2.53
CA LYS A 161 -19.98 -12.00 3.23
C LYS A 161 -20.19 -11.96 4.75
N GLY A 162 -20.92 -10.97 5.28
CA GLY A 162 -21.16 -10.79 6.71
C GLY A 162 -19.94 -10.32 7.50
N ARG A 163 -18.87 -9.89 6.82
CA ARG A 163 -17.64 -9.35 7.40
C ARG A 163 -17.67 -7.84 7.30
N GLU A 164 -18.65 -7.21 7.95
CA GLU A 164 -18.65 -5.75 8.10
C GLU A 164 -17.48 -5.35 9.00
N MET A 165 -16.51 -4.61 8.44
CA MET A 165 -15.48 -3.98 9.25
C MET A 165 -16.14 -2.86 10.06
N PRO A 166 -16.13 -2.92 11.41
CA PRO A 166 -16.66 -1.84 12.22
C PRO A 166 -15.77 -0.63 12.01
N TYR A 167 -16.23 0.31 11.18
CA TYR A 167 -15.58 1.60 11.06
C TYR A 167 -15.60 2.25 12.44
N ARG A 168 -14.44 2.41 13.08
CA ARG A 168 -14.30 3.44 14.13
C ARG A 168 -14.41 4.79 13.42
N ARG A 169 -15.64 5.25 13.16
CA ARG A 169 -15.89 6.66 12.89
C ARG A 169 -15.23 7.41 14.03
N ARG A 170 -14.17 8.19 13.72
CA ARG A 170 -13.65 9.16 14.68
C ARG A 170 -14.78 10.17 14.83
N LEU A 171 -15.65 9.94 15.80
CA LEU A 171 -16.65 10.91 16.21
C LEU A 171 -15.91 12.21 16.51
N ARG A 172 -16.41 13.31 15.94
CA ARG A 172 -15.93 14.65 16.30
C ARG A 172 -16.12 14.85 17.81
N GLU A 173 -15.35 15.75 18.40
CA GLU A 173 -15.40 15.96 19.85
C GLU A 173 -16.82 16.31 20.33
N GLU A 174 -17.53 17.14 19.57
CA GLU A 174 -18.94 17.47 19.77
C GLU A 174 -19.86 16.24 19.73
N GLU A 175 -19.67 15.35 18.75
CA GLU A 175 -20.45 14.10 18.64
C GLU A 175 -20.16 13.14 19.80
N LYS A 176 -18.92 13.13 20.32
CA LYS A 176 -18.56 12.35 21.52
C LYS A 176 -19.18 12.92 22.78
N ILE A 177 -19.25 14.24 22.89
CA ILE A 177 -19.89 14.92 24.01
C ILE A 177 -21.40 14.65 23.99
N ALA A 178 -22.04 14.78 22.83
CA ALA A 178 -23.47 14.47 22.65
C ALA A 178 -23.77 13.01 23.03
N LEU A 179 -23.00 12.06 22.48
CA LEU A 179 -23.12 10.64 22.83
C LEU A 179 -22.86 10.40 24.33
N GLY A 180 -21.89 11.09 24.93
CA GLY A 180 -21.60 10.98 26.35
C GLY A 180 -22.74 11.45 27.23
N ARG A 181 -23.45 12.53 26.85
CA ARG A 181 -24.64 13.03 27.56
C ARG A 181 -25.77 12.02 27.51
N GLU A 182 -26.08 11.48 26.32
CA GLU A 182 -27.09 10.43 26.14
C GLU A 182 -26.78 9.19 27.00
N LEU A 183 -25.52 8.74 27.02
CA LEU A 183 -25.10 7.59 27.82
C LEU A 183 -25.19 7.84 29.34
N ILE A 184 -25.02 9.08 29.79
CA ILE A 184 -25.21 9.45 31.21
C ILE A 184 -26.69 9.38 31.59
N GLU A 185 -27.58 9.89 30.74
CA GLU A 185 -29.02 9.84 30.95
C GLU A 185 -29.53 8.38 30.98
N VAL A 186 -29.12 7.57 30.00
CA VAL A 186 -29.46 6.14 29.97
C VAL A 186 -28.89 5.40 31.18
N LYS A 187 -27.67 5.72 31.61
CA LYS A 187 -27.11 5.10 32.82
C LYS A 187 -27.91 5.48 34.08
N ALA A 188 -28.46 6.68 34.15
CA ALA A 188 -29.27 7.14 35.26
C ALA A 188 -30.67 6.49 35.29
N SER A 189 -31.23 6.14 34.12
CA SER A 189 -32.53 5.47 34.03
C SER A 189 -32.47 3.95 34.23
N LEU A 190 -31.28 3.35 34.15
CA LEU A 190 -31.10 1.91 34.33
C LEU A 190 -30.81 1.52 35.79
N PRO A 191 -31.32 0.34 36.25
CA PRO A 191 -30.96 -0.19 37.55
C PRO A 191 -29.46 -0.48 37.67
N HIS A 192 -28.95 -0.46 38.91
CA HIS A 192 -27.54 -0.73 39.19
C HIS A 192 -27.09 -2.07 38.57
N GLY A 193 -25.94 -2.07 37.88
CA GLY A 193 -25.38 -3.25 37.21
C GLY A 193 -25.92 -3.53 35.80
N HIS A 194 -27.00 -2.88 35.36
CA HIS A 194 -27.62 -3.16 34.04
C HIS A 194 -27.01 -2.39 32.87
N PHE A 195 -26.21 -1.35 33.14
CA PHE A 195 -25.59 -0.52 32.09
C PHE A 195 -24.60 -1.30 31.21
N GLY A 196 -23.77 -2.18 31.79
CA GLY A 196 -22.81 -3.00 31.04
C GLY A 196 -23.50 -3.99 30.07
N PRO A 197 -24.46 -4.80 30.53
CA PRO A 197 -25.28 -5.64 29.67
C PRO A 197 -26.03 -4.86 28.58
N TRP A 198 -26.55 -3.67 28.91
CA TRP A 198 -27.22 -2.80 27.95
C TRP A 198 -26.27 -2.34 26.84
N LEU A 199 -25.05 -1.88 27.17
CA LEU A 199 -24.04 -1.49 26.18
C LEU A 199 -23.69 -2.64 25.23
N LYS A 200 -23.56 -3.86 25.76
CA LYS A 200 -23.28 -5.06 24.97
C LYS A 200 -24.40 -5.35 23.97
N LYS A 201 -25.66 -5.16 24.37
CA LYS A 201 -26.83 -5.31 23.50
C LYS A 201 -26.88 -4.25 22.38
N GLN A 202 -26.42 -3.04 22.68
CA GLN A 202 -26.33 -1.94 21.70
C GLN A 202 -25.05 -1.98 20.83
N GLY A 203 -24.18 -2.97 21.05
CA GLY A 203 -22.92 -3.09 20.30
C GLY A 203 -21.89 -2.00 20.60
N VAL A 204 -22.03 -1.27 21.71
CA VAL A 204 -21.11 -0.18 22.08
C VAL A 204 -20.00 -0.70 23.00
N PRO A 205 -18.71 -0.54 22.64
CA PRO A 205 -17.60 -0.93 23.52
C PRO A 205 -17.59 -0.11 24.83
N ILE A 206 -17.41 -0.79 25.97
CA ILE A 206 -17.38 -0.17 27.31
C ILE A 206 -16.33 0.94 27.42
N SER A 207 -15.14 0.73 26.84
CA SER A 207 -14.06 1.72 26.85
C SER A 207 -14.44 3.01 26.12
N SER A 208 -15.11 2.89 24.97
CA SER A 208 -15.60 4.02 24.18
C SER A 208 -16.73 4.76 24.89
N ALA A 209 -17.66 4.04 25.52
CA ALA A 209 -18.73 4.64 26.32
C ALA A 209 -18.17 5.45 27.50
N HIS A 210 -17.24 4.90 28.27
CA HIS A 210 -16.61 5.61 29.39
C HIS A 210 -15.80 6.83 28.94
N GLN A 211 -15.12 6.76 27.79
CA GLN A 211 -14.41 7.90 27.23
C GLN A 211 -15.37 9.04 26.84
N ALA A 212 -16.46 8.72 26.13
CA ALA A 212 -17.48 9.70 25.74
C ALA A 212 -18.15 10.35 26.95
N MET A 213 -18.56 9.55 27.94
CA MET A 213 -19.14 10.06 29.19
C MET A 213 -18.16 10.93 29.99
N ARG A 214 -16.85 10.65 29.95
CA ARG A 214 -15.84 11.49 30.61
C ARG A 214 -15.71 12.84 29.91
N LEU A 215 -15.67 12.85 28.57
CA LEU A 215 -15.63 14.08 27.78
C LEU A 215 -16.89 14.93 28.03
N ALA A 216 -18.07 14.31 28.07
CA ALA A 216 -19.33 14.99 28.37
C ALA A 216 -19.42 15.57 29.79
N LYS A 217 -18.66 15.03 30.75
CA LYS A 217 -18.58 15.60 32.11
C LYS A 217 -17.57 16.74 32.22
N ALA A 218 -16.64 16.83 31.29
CA ALA A 218 -15.59 17.84 31.27
C ALA A 218 -15.93 19.05 30.38
N ALA A 219 -17.02 18.97 29.61
CA ALA A 219 -17.52 19.98 28.67
C ALA A 219 -18.84 20.58 29.15
#